data_AF-C4IYJ5-F1
#
_entry.id   AF-C4IYJ5-F1
#
_cell.length_a   1.000
_cell.length_b   1.000
_cell.length_c   1.000
_cell.angle_alpha   90.00
_cell.angle_beta   90.00
_cell.angle_gamma   90.00
#
_symmetry.space_group_name_H-M   'P 1'
#
loop_
_entity.id
_entity.type
_entity.pdbx_description
1 polymer ?
#
loop_
_entity_poly.entity_id
_entity_poly.type
_entity_poly.pdbx_seq_one_letter_code
_entity_poly.pdbx_strand_id
1 'polypeptide(L)'
;MFAARWCGDLPELQVARTILEDKFGSDMAMIAKEGTDIVDPMLVWKLSGDKTNMELKKKVTKEIAVENSFMVDFSELQLQEAV
;
A
#
# COMPACT_ATOMS: atom_id res chain seq x y z
N MET A 1 8.34 -4.94 11.16
CA MET A 1 8.32 -6.19 10.36
C MET A 1 7.32 -6.14 9.22
N PHE A 2 6.07 -5.75 9.47
CA PHE A 2 5.05 -5.51 8.44
C PHE A 2 5.55 -4.70 7.23
N ALA A 3 6.10 -3.51 7.44
CA ALA A 3 6.57 -2.64 6.36
C ALA A 3 7.68 -3.29 5.49
N ALA A 4 8.52 -4.16 6.08
CA ALA A 4 9.55 -4.88 5.33
C ALA A 4 8.96 -5.86 4.30
N ARG A 5 7.68 -6.25 4.40
CA ARG A 5 7.00 -7.04 3.36
C ARG A 5 6.63 -6.18 2.15
N TRP A 6 6.24 -4.93 2.38
CA TRP A 6 5.71 -4.03 1.36
C TRP A 6 6.79 -3.17 0.71
N CYS A 7 7.84 -2.82 1.46
CA CYS A 7 8.94 -1.98 1.01
C CYS A 7 10.16 -2.85 0.62
N GLY A 8 10.09 -3.48 -0.56
CA GLY A 8 11.17 -4.30 -1.10
C GLY A 8 12.42 -3.51 -1.51
N ASP A 9 12.25 -2.22 -1.82
CA ASP A 9 13.32 -1.33 -2.29
C ASP A 9 14.28 -0.88 -1.16
N LEU A 10 13.96 -1.18 0.10
CA LEU A 10 14.77 -0.78 1.26
C LEU A 10 15.34 -2.02 1.98
N PRO A 11 16.55 -2.48 1.61
CA PRO A 11 17.15 -3.70 2.18
C PRO A 11 17.39 -3.60 3.70
N GLU A 12 17.56 -2.40 4.24
CA GLU A 12 17.73 -2.14 5.67
C GLU A 12 16.52 -2.61 6.49
N LEU A 13 15.31 -2.52 5.93
CA LEU A 13 14.09 -3.01 6.59
C LEU A 13 14.04 -4.54 6.65
N GLN A 14 14.64 -5.22 5.66
CA GLN A 14 14.76 -6.68 5.68
C GLN A 14 15.71 -7.11 6.81
N VAL A 15 16.84 -6.42 6.95
CA VAL A 15 17.83 -6.67 8.02
C VAL A 15 17.23 -6.37 9.40
N ALA A 16 16.49 -5.27 9.53
CA ALA A 16 15.79 -4.95 10.77
C ALA A 16 14.76 -6.04 11.13
N ARG A 17 14.05 -6.60 10.13
CA ARG A 17 13.12 -7.73 10.35
C ARG A 17 13.85 -8.95 10.90
N THR A 18 14.99 -9.35 10.31
CA THR A 18 15.72 -10.54 10.77
C THR A 18 16.28 -10.36 12.19
N ILE A 19 16.77 -9.17 12.52
CA ILE A 19 17.25 -8.87 13.89
C ILE A 19 16.11 -8.92 14.90
N LEU A 20 14.93 -8.38 14.55
CA LEU A 20 13.78 -8.41 15.44
C LEU A 20 13.21 -9.83 15.58
N GLU A 21 13.27 -10.66 14.54
CA GLU A 21 12.81 -12.05 14.58
C GLU A 21 13.71 -12.92 15.47
N ASP A 22 15.02 -12.72 15.41
CA ASP A 22 15.99 -13.33 16.33
C ASP A 22 15.75 -12.94 17.79
N LYS A 23 15.37 -11.68 18.06
CA LYS A 23 15.17 -11.16 19.42
C LYS A 23 13.81 -11.49 20.03
N PHE A 24 12.74 -11.47 19.24
CA PHE A 24 11.36 -11.62 19.73
C PHE A 24 10.75 -12.98 19.40
N GLY A 25 11.44 -13.81 18.63
CA GLY A 25 10.98 -15.12 18.19
C GLY A 25 10.09 -15.07 16.95
N SER A 26 9.98 -16.23 16.30
CA SER A 26 9.23 -16.41 15.04
C SER A 26 7.73 -16.14 15.18
N ASP A 27 7.14 -16.42 16.34
CA ASP A 27 5.70 -16.31 16.55
C ASP A 27 5.26 -14.84 16.55
N MET A 28 5.99 -13.99 17.27
CA MET A 28 5.79 -12.54 17.26
C MET A 28 6.08 -11.96 15.88
N ALA A 29 7.09 -12.51 15.19
CA ALA A 29 7.41 -12.09 13.85
C ALA A 29 6.30 -12.40 12.84
N MET A 30 5.63 -13.55 12.99
CA MET A 30 4.50 -13.92 12.16
C MET A 30 3.33 -12.95 12.35
N ILE A 31 2.95 -12.66 13.61
CA ILE A 31 1.85 -11.73 13.92
C ILE A 31 2.17 -10.31 13.41
N ALA A 32 3.39 -9.84 13.65
CA ALA A 32 3.83 -8.53 13.19
C ALA A 32 4.03 -8.44 11.66
N LYS A 33 4.07 -9.56 10.93
CA LYS A 33 4.08 -9.60 9.46
C LYS A 33 2.68 -9.62 8.87
N GLU A 34 1.72 -10.21 9.58
CA GLU A 34 0.31 -10.22 9.18
C GLU A 34 -0.34 -8.84 9.35
N GLY A 35 0.15 -8.06 10.32
CA GLY A 35 -0.34 -6.69 10.54
C GLY A 35 -1.60 -6.62 11.40
N THR A 36 -1.90 -7.69 12.14
CA THR A 36 -3.03 -7.76 13.06
C THR A 36 -2.63 -7.19 14.44
N ASP A 37 -3.44 -6.27 14.97
CA ASP A 37 -3.44 -5.67 16.32
C ASP A 37 -2.20 -4.91 16.82
N ILE A 38 -0.99 -5.25 16.37
CA ILE A 38 0.27 -4.69 16.90
C ILE A 38 0.85 -3.60 15.98
N VAL A 39 0.39 -3.54 14.72
CA VAL A 39 0.88 -2.61 13.71
C VAL A 39 -0.05 -1.41 13.64
N ASP A 40 0.54 -0.22 13.50
CA ASP A 40 -0.21 1.01 13.33
C ASP A 40 -1.25 0.86 12.20
N PRO A 41 -2.55 1.10 12.48
CA PRO A 41 -3.62 0.90 11.50
C PRO A 41 -3.49 1.79 10.26
N MET A 42 -2.87 2.97 10.38
CA MET A 42 -2.62 3.86 9.23
C MET A 42 -1.55 3.24 8.32
N LEU A 43 -0.52 2.60 8.86
CA LEU A 43 0.46 1.86 8.05
C LEU A 43 -0.17 0.66 7.35
N VAL A 44 -1.04 -0.09 8.04
CA VAL A 44 -1.79 -1.19 7.43
C VAL A 44 -2.67 -0.67 6.29
N TRP A 45 -3.44 0.40 6.51
CA TRP A 45 -4.32 0.97 5.50
C TRP A 45 -3.57 1.48 4.27
N LYS A 46 -2.44 2.18 4.48
CA LYS A 46 -1.62 2.73 3.37
C LYS A 46 -0.90 1.66 2.56
N LEU A 47 -0.42 0.58 3.20
CA LEU A 47 0.41 -0.43 2.56
C LEU A 47 -0.39 -1.65 2.08
N SER A 48 -1.49 -2.03 2.73
CA SER A 48 -2.33 -3.16 2.29
C SER A 48 -3.05 -2.92 0.97
N GLY A 49 -3.00 -1.71 0.42
CA GLY A 49 -3.58 -1.41 -0.89
C GLY A 49 -5.10 -1.62 -0.92
N ASP A 50 -5.79 -1.40 0.20
CA ASP A 50 -7.25 -1.44 0.18
C ASP A 50 -7.75 -0.37 -0.79
N LYS A 51 -8.74 -0.75 -1.59
CA LYS A 51 -9.14 -0.12 -2.85
C LYS A 51 -9.03 1.39 -2.74
N THR A 52 -7.93 1.96 -3.27
CA THR A 52 -7.77 3.42 -3.36
C THR A 52 -9.07 3.97 -3.94
N ASN A 53 -9.73 4.87 -3.20
CA ASN A 53 -10.99 5.49 -3.60
C ASN A 53 -10.92 5.83 -5.09
N MET A 54 -11.85 5.32 -5.89
CA MET A 54 -11.85 5.48 -7.35
C MET A 54 -11.79 6.98 -7.75
N GLU A 55 -12.28 7.87 -6.89
CA GLU A 55 -12.16 9.32 -7.05
C GLU A 55 -10.71 9.81 -6.93
N LEU A 56 -9.93 9.30 -5.97
CA LEU A 56 -8.51 9.64 -5.84
C LEU A 56 -7.73 9.18 -7.07
N LYS A 57 -8.03 7.99 -7.60
CA LYS A 57 -7.45 7.50 -8.86
C LYS A 57 -7.79 8.44 -10.03
N LYS A 58 -9.07 8.80 -10.20
CA LYS A 58 -9.51 9.74 -11.25
C LYS A 58 -8.83 11.10 -11.12
N LYS A 59 -8.66 11.62 -9.90
CA LYS A 59 -7.97 12.91 -9.65
C LYS A 59 -6.49 12.85 -10.02
N VAL A 60 -5.76 11.84 -9.55
CA VAL A 60 -4.34 11.66 -9.87
C VAL A 60 -4.14 11.49 -11.37
N THR A 61 -4.98 10.69 -12.05
CA THR A 61 -4.88 10.53 -13.50
C THR A 61 -5.14 11.85 -14.25
N LYS A 62 -6.07 12.70 -13.79
CA LYS A 62 -6.26 14.06 -14.35
C LYS A 62 -5.02 14.94 -14.16
N GLU A 63 -4.40 14.90 -12.99
CA GLU A 63 -3.19 15.69 -12.71
C GLU A 63 -2.03 15.25 -13.60
N ILE A 64 -1.80 13.93 -13.74
CA ILE A 64 -0.77 13.38 -14.65
C ILE A 64 -1.07 13.77 -16.11
N ALA A 65 -2.34 13.79 -16.51
CA ALA A 65 -2.81 14.21 -17.83
C ALA A 65 -2.46 15.65 -18.16
N VAL A 66 -2.81 16.56 -17.24
CA VAL A 66 -2.47 17.97 -17.34
C VAL A 66 -0.95 18.17 -17.42
N GLU A 67 -0.19 17.46 -16.59
CA GLU A 67 1.27 17.60 -16.52
C GLU A 67 1.98 17.15 -17.81
N ASN A 68 1.47 16.10 -18.47
CA ASN A 68 2.05 15.56 -19.69
C ASN A 68 1.34 16.04 -20.97
N SER A 69 0.49 17.07 -20.86
CA SER A 69 -0.27 17.65 -21.99
C SER A 69 -1.14 16.64 -22.75
N PHE A 70 -1.66 15.61 -22.07
CA PHE A 70 -2.65 14.69 -22.61
C PHE A 70 -4.05 14.98 -22.05
N MET A 71 -5.09 14.74 -22.85
CA MET A 71 -6.48 14.89 -22.41
C MET A 71 -7.05 13.51 -22.09
N VAL A 72 -7.47 13.29 -20.84
CA VAL A 72 -8.16 12.06 -20.43
C VAL A 72 -9.62 12.36 -20.18
N ASP A 73 -10.48 11.68 -20.92
CA ASP A 73 -11.90 11.64 -20.66
C ASP A 73 -12.22 10.41 -19.78
N PHE A 74 -12.94 10.62 -18.68
CA PHE A 74 -13.34 9.56 -17.74
C PHE A 74 -14.82 9.14 -17.92
N SER A 75 -15.49 9.63 -18.97
CA SER A 75 -16.91 9.37 -19.23
C SER A 75 -17.22 7.89 -19.45
N GLU A 76 -16.29 7.12 -20.03
CA GLU A 76 -16.46 5.67 -20.24
C GLU A 76 -16.33 4.84 -18.95
N LEU A 77 -15.63 5.36 -17.92
CA LEU A 77 -15.43 4.65 -16.65
C LEU A 77 -16.64 4.73 -15.70
N GLN A 78 -17.64 5.57 -16.00
CA GLN A 78 -18.89 5.65 -15.24
C GLN A 78 -19.91 4.58 -15.65
N LEU A 79 -19.75 3.94 -16.81
CA LEU A 79 -20.68 2.93 -17.31
C LEU A 79 -20.45 1.54 -16.72
N GLN A 80 -19.29 1.30 -16.10
CA GLN A 80 -18.91 -0.03 -15.60
C GLN A 80 -19.22 -0.24 -14.11
N GLU A 81 -19.66 0.80 -13.38
CA GLU A 81 -20.13 0.72 -11.98
C GLU A 81 -21.64 0.40 -11.88
N ALA A 82 -22.34 0.22 -13.01
CA ALA A 82 -23.80 0.04 -13.08
C ALA A 82 -24.26 -1.35 -13.57
N VAL A 83 -23.40 -2.38 -13.57
CA VAL A 83 -23.75 -3.77 -13.93
C VAL A 83 -23.34 -4.74 -12.83
#